data_AF-A0A6A7LDN6-F1
#
_entry.id   AF-A0A6A7LDN6-F1
#
_cell.length_a   1.000
_cell.length_b   1.000
_cell.length_c   1.000
_cell.angle_alpha   90.00
_cell.angle_beta   90.00
_cell.angle_gamma   90.00
#
_symmetry.space_group_name_H-M   'P 1'
#
loop_
_entity.id
_entity.type
_entity.pdbx_description
1 polymer ?
#
loop_
_entity_poly.entity_id
_entity_poly.type
_entity_poly.pdbx_seq_one_letter_code
_entity_poly.pdbx_strand_id
1 'polypeptide(L)'
;MFLKREKDHQKWKIEYDETIYKIYDRNNDLAGYFFPDYGFVFDQKSNDDQKEEDEEAVIEAMNEEHKEIPRGEVLVPLVKLDLLDIEDEHIELDVAYQRMEADLQRMDAWKTWMRSNSDRFDIIGNGIYTSREDRNMLSIALQVNSQFVLHEKEIGQKLKPILDSLNESGLL
;
A
#
# COMPACT_ATOMS: atom_id res chain seq x y z
N MET A 1 -15.64 12.30 -38.91
CA MET A 1 -14.78 11.21 -38.37
C MET A 1 -14.21 11.76 -37.06
N PHE A 2 -14.85 11.45 -35.93
CA PHE A 2 -14.42 11.97 -34.63
C PHE A 2 -13.26 11.12 -34.13
N LEU A 3 -12.09 11.73 -34.01
CA LEU A 3 -10.95 11.15 -33.29
C LEU A 3 -11.39 10.93 -31.84
N LYS A 4 -11.45 9.66 -31.43
CA LYS A 4 -11.51 9.27 -30.02
C LYS A 4 -10.35 9.98 -29.32
N ARG A 5 -10.65 10.91 -28.42
CA ARG A 5 -9.69 11.37 -27.42
C ARG A 5 -9.20 10.12 -26.69
N GLU A 6 -7.90 9.90 -26.72
CA GLU A 6 -7.26 8.87 -25.91
C GLU A 6 -7.74 9.03 -24.46
N LYS A 7 -8.11 7.92 -23.82
CA LYS A 7 -8.54 7.88 -22.42
C LYS A 7 -7.48 8.58 -21.58
N ASP A 8 -7.88 9.63 -20.87
CA ASP A 8 -7.07 10.31 -19.86
C ASP A 8 -6.36 9.27 -18.98
N HIS A 9 -5.03 9.26 -19.03
CA HIS A 9 -4.23 8.33 -18.25
C HIS A 9 -4.46 8.58 -16.75
N GLN A 10 -4.87 7.52 -16.04
CA GLN A 10 -5.02 7.46 -14.58
C GLN A 10 -3.82 8.12 -13.89
N LYS A 11 -4.03 9.20 -13.12
CA LYS A 11 -2.97 9.85 -12.35
C LYS A 11 -3.15 9.53 -10.87
N TRP A 12 -2.30 8.66 -10.35
CA TRP A 12 -2.10 8.46 -8.92
C TRP A 12 -1.39 9.70 -8.37
N LYS A 13 -1.84 10.21 -7.22
CA LYS A 13 -1.16 11.28 -6.49
C LYS A 13 -0.35 10.65 -5.37
N ILE A 14 0.92 11.05 -5.27
CA ILE A 14 1.83 10.65 -4.20
C ILE A 14 2.12 11.90 -3.39
N GLU A 15 2.08 11.78 -2.06
CA GLU A 15 2.38 12.87 -1.13
C GLU A 15 3.33 12.36 -0.06
N TYR A 16 4.46 13.01 0.12
CA TYR A 16 5.38 12.70 1.22
C TYR A 16 4.81 13.16 2.56
N ASP A 17 4.86 12.31 3.57
CA ASP A 17 4.41 12.57 4.93
C ASP A 17 5.42 12.01 5.94
N GLU A 18 6.25 12.89 6.48
CA GLU A 18 7.29 12.64 7.48
C GLU A 18 8.33 11.59 7.07
N THR A 19 7.99 10.30 7.06
CA THR A 19 8.90 9.19 6.74
C THR A 19 8.35 8.29 5.63
N ILE A 20 7.08 8.47 5.24
CA ILE A 20 6.36 7.61 4.31
C ILE A 20 5.74 8.42 3.16
N TYR A 21 5.23 7.72 2.15
CA TYR A 21 4.52 8.35 1.04
C TYR A 21 3.06 7.88 1.02
N LYS A 22 2.11 8.80 1.10
CA LYS A 22 0.68 8.53 0.92
C LYS A 22 0.36 8.39 -0.56
N ILE A 23 -0.46 7.39 -0.89
CA ILE A 23 -0.91 7.09 -2.25
C ILE A 23 -2.40 7.40 -2.32
N TYR A 24 -2.77 8.32 -3.19
CA TYR A 24 -4.15 8.72 -3.43
C TYR A 24 -4.62 8.29 -4.82
N ASP A 25 -5.87 7.84 -4.87
CA ASP A 25 -6.55 7.49 -6.11
C ASP A 25 -7.00 8.74 -6.89
N ARG A 26 -7.82 8.52 -7.92
CA ARG A 26 -8.36 9.59 -8.78
C ARG A 26 -9.36 10.49 -8.07
N ASN A 27 -10.06 9.97 -7.08
CA ASN A 27 -11.06 10.69 -6.30
C ASN A 27 -10.40 11.45 -5.14
N ASN A 28 -9.06 11.39 -5.05
CA ASN A 28 -8.27 11.92 -3.94
C ASN A 28 -8.58 11.19 -2.62
N ASP A 29 -9.06 9.95 -2.71
CA ASP A 29 -9.21 9.03 -1.59
C ASP A 29 -7.88 8.31 -1.35
N LEU A 30 -7.56 8.08 -0.08
CA LEU A 30 -6.34 7.38 0.31
C LEU A 30 -6.45 5.90 -0.11
N ALA A 31 -5.61 5.50 -1.07
CA ALA A 31 -5.56 4.14 -1.61
C ALA A 31 -4.52 3.25 -0.90
N GLY A 32 -3.53 3.87 -0.25
CA GLY A 32 -2.49 3.14 0.46
C GLY A 32 -1.29 4.01 0.81
N TYR A 33 -0.19 3.34 1.14
CA TYR A 33 1.06 3.96 1.52
C TYR A 33 2.23 3.25 0.85
N PHE A 34 3.31 3.98 0.62
CA PHE A 34 4.61 3.45 0.27
C PHE A 34 5.59 3.74 1.40
N PHE A 35 6.22 2.69 1.89
CA PHE A 35 7.24 2.69 2.94
C PHE A 35 8.60 2.46 2.28
N PRO A 36 9.41 3.52 2.10
CA PRO A 36 10.72 3.38 1.51
C PRO A 36 11.64 2.58 2.44
N ASP A 37 12.47 1.68 1.91
CA ASP A 37 13.53 1.06 2.70
C ASP A 37 14.77 1.95 2.71
N TYR A 38 14.90 2.75 3.77
CA TYR A 38 16.04 3.64 3.98
C TYR A 38 17.32 2.92 4.43
N GLY A 39 17.28 1.60 4.66
CA GLY A 39 18.45 0.80 5.04
C GLY A 39 18.73 0.73 6.55
N PHE A 40 17.82 1.22 7.40
CA PHE A 40 17.95 1.06 8.84
C PHE A 40 17.57 -0.37 9.25
N VAL A 41 18.44 -1.03 10.00
CA VAL A 41 18.08 -2.26 10.71
C VAL A 41 17.46 -1.83 12.02
N PHE A 42 16.13 -1.86 12.12
CA PHE A 42 15.43 -1.61 13.37
C PHE A 42 15.80 -2.70 14.39
N ASP A 43 16.83 -2.45 15.19
CA ASP A 43 17.05 -3.19 16.42
C ASP A 43 15.98 -2.71 17.40
N GLN A 44 14.83 -3.41 17.43
CA GLN A 44 13.66 -3.15 18.29
C GLN A 44 13.94 -3.28 19.81
N LYS A 45 15.21 -3.15 20.24
CA LYS A 45 15.68 -3.37 21.61
C LYS A 45 16.42 -2.19 22.23
N SER A 46 16.68 -1.10 21.51
CA SER A 46 17.23 0.11 22.14
C SER A 46 16.17 1.21 22.21
N ASN A 47 15.56 1.38 23.39
CA ASN A 47 14.80 2.57 23.78
C ASN A 47 15.79 3.71 24.01
N ASP A 48 16.25 4.35 22.94
CA ASP A 48 17.16 5.50 23.03
C ASP A 48 16.57 6.61 22.15
N ASP A 49 15.81 7.52 22.77
CA ASP A 49 15.07 8.60 22.09
C ASP A 49 15.99 9.45 21.18
N GLN A 50 17.30 9.50 21.49
CA GLN A 50 18.31 10.18 20.66
C GLN A 50 18.54 9.48 19.30
N LYS A 51 18.39 8.15 19.22
CA LYS A 51 18.54 7.42 17.96
C LYS A 51 17.37 7.66 17.02
N GLU A 52 16.15 7.78 17.56
CA GLU A 52 14.97 8.05 16.75
C GLU A 52 15.05 9.45 16.10
N GLU A 53 15.45 10.48 16.86
CA GLU A 53 15.69 11.83 16.31
C GLU A 53 16.80 11.85 15.23
N ASP A 54 17.89 11.12 15.46
CA ASP A 54 18.98 10.98 14.48
C ASP A 54 18.51 10.25 13.20
N GLU A 55 17.65 9.23 13.33
CA GLU A 55 17.08 8.48 12.19
C GLU A 55 16.12 9.34 11.36
N GLU A 56 15.21 10.08 12.00
CA GLU A 56 14.30 11.00 11.31
C GLU A 56 15.06 12.07 10.53
N ALA A 57 16.09 12.67 11.12
CA ALA A 57 16.93 13.66 10.45
C ALA A 57 17.66 13.07 9.23
N VAL A 58 18.11 11.80 9.31
CA VAL A 58 18.71 11.12 8.16
C VAL A 58 17.66 10.84 7.09
N ILE A 59 16.46 10.38 7.45
CA ILE A 59 15.36 10.13 6.51
C ILE A 59 14.99 11.41 5.77
N GLU A 60 14.83 12.52 6.49
CA GLU A 60 14.52 13.83 5.92
C GLU A 60 15.61 14.23 4.90
N ALA A 61 16.89 14.17 5.29
CA ALA A 61 18.00 14.48 4.39
C ALA A 61 18.05 13.55 3.16
N MET A 62 17.74 12.25 3.30
CA MET A 62 17.66 11.32 2.17
C MET A 62 16.56 11.68 1.18
N ASN A 63 15.40 12.14 1.67
CA ASN A 63 14.29 12.59 0.85
C ASN A 63 14.59 13.95 0.20
N GLU A 64 15.19 14.91 0.91
CA GLU A 64 15.60 16.21 0.34
C GLU A 64 16.65 16.06 -0.76
N GLU A 65 17.60 15.14 -0.59
CA GLU A 65 18.62 14.80 -1.59
C GLU A 65 18.08 13.91 -2.72
N HIS A 66 16.80 13.50 -2.64
CA HIS A 66 16.15 12.55 -3.55
C HIS A 66 17.01 11.28 -3.77
N LYS A 67 17.53 10.68 -2.69
CA LYS A 67 18.41 9.52 -2.81
C LYS A 67 17.71 8.34 -3.46
N GLU A 68 18.54 7.48 -4.05
CA GLU A 68 18.08 6.21 -4.57
C GLU A 68 18.11 5.15 -3.48
N ILE A 69 17.03 4.36 -3.40
CA ILE A 69 16.90 3.23 -2.49
C ILE A 69 16.61 1.95 -3.29
N PRO A 70 17.02 0.77 -2.80
CA PRO A 70 16.95 -0.47 -3.58
C PRO A 70 15.58 -1.15 -3.55
N ARG A 71 14.70 -0.80 -2.60
CA ARG A 71 13.40 -1.46 -2.39
C ARG A 71 12.46 -0.59 -1.55
N GLY A 72 11.20 -1.01 -1.46
CA GLY A 72 10.22 -0.45 -0.54
C GLY A 72 8.97 -1.31 -0.44
N GLU A 73 8.10 -1.02 0.53
CA GLU A 73 6.86 -1.74 0.75
C GLU A 73 5.66 -0.90 0.35
N VAL A 74 4.73 -1.48 -0.42
CA VAL A 74 3.45 -0.84 -0.76
C VAL A 74 2.36 -1.46 0.10
N LEU A 75 1.78 -0.69 1.01
CA LEU A 75 0.69 -1.10 1.88
C LEU A 75 -0.65 -0.66 1.30
N VAL A 76 -1.53 -1.61 1.03
CA VAL A 76 -2.86 -1.37 0.45
C VAL A 76 -3.94 -2.21 1.13
N PRO A 77 -5.23 -1.82 1.03
CA PRO A 77 -6.32 -2.60 1.61
C PRO A 77 -6.38 -4.04 1.08
N LEU A 78 -6.36 -5.01 1.99
CA LEU A 78 -6.56 -6.42 1.66
C LEU A 78 -8.06 -6.75 1.67
N VAL A 79 -8.70 -6.58 2.82
CA VAL A 79 -10.10 -6.91 3.05
C VAL A 79 -10.65 -6.09 4.22
N LYS A 80 -11.93 -5.71 4.14
CA LYS A 80 -12.65 -5.10 5.24
C LYS A 80 -13.59 -6.14 5.81
N LEU A 81 -13.31 -6.60 7.01
CA LEU A 81 -13.96 -7.74 7.63
C LEU A 81 -15.42 -7.46 8.01
N ASP A 82 -15.88 -6.20 8.00
CA ASP A 82 -17.27 -5.74 8.21
C ASP A 82 -18.06 -6.50 9.29
N LEU A 83 -17.35 -7.01 10.31
CA LEU A 83 -17.86 -7.90 11.35
C LEU A 83 -17.29 -7.54 12.73
N LEU A 84 -16.25 -6.71 12.77
CA LEU A 84 -15.60 -6.27 14.02
C LEU A 84 -16.13 -4.91 14.51
N ASP A 85 -16.95 -4.23 13.71
CA ASP A 85 -17.51 -2.91 14.00
C ASP A 85 -19.03 -2.90 13.73
N ILE A 86 -19.76 -3.78 14.44
CA ILE A 86 -21.22 -3.91 14.32
C ILE A 86 -21.87 -2.92 15.29
N GLU A 87 -22.53 -1.89 14.77
CA GLU A 87 -23.17 -0.83 15.58
C GLU A 87 -24.34 -1.36 16.44
N ASP A 88 -25.16 -2.28 15.90
CA ASP A 88 -26.41 -2.75 16.53
C ASP A 88 -26.25 -3.97 17.47
N GLU A 89 -25.03 -4.22 17.96
CA GLU A 89 -24.65 -5.31 18.91
C GLU A 89 -24.94 -6.76 18.44
N HIS A 90 -25.59 -6.96 17.30
CA HIS A 90 -25.88 -8.28 16.73
C HIS A 90 -25.95 -8.26 15.20
N ILE A 91 -25.64 -9.40 14.60
CA ILE A 91 -25.83 -9.67 13.17
C ILE A 91 -26.41 -11.07 13.02
N GLU A 92 -27.33 -11.26 12.08
CA GLU A 92 -27.87 -12.58 11.79
C GLU A 92 -26.77 -13.50 11.23
N LEU A 93 -26.84 -14.79 11.57
CA LEU A 93 -25.83 -15.78 11.17
C LEU A 93 -25.65 -15.83 9.65
N ASP A 94 -26.74 -15.81 8.89
CA ASP A 94 -26.68 -15.87 7.43
C ASP A 94 -25.99 -14.64 6.82
N VAL A 95 -26.21 -13.46 7.40
CA VAL A 95 -25.53 -12.23 6.97
C VAL A 95 -24.05 -12.27 7.33
N ALA A 96 -23.70 -12.73 8.54
CA ALA A 96 -22.31 -12.89 8.93
C ALA A 96 -21.56 -13.87 8.03
N TYR A 97 -22.18 -15.02 7.73
CA TYR A 97 -21.63 -16.01 6.81
C TYR A 97 -21.38 -15.41 5.42
N GLN A 98 -22.35 -14.68 4.86
CA GLN A 98 -22.20 -14.04 3.54
C GLN A 98 -21.05 -13.03 3.51
N ARG A 99 -20.85 -12.24 4.57
CA ARG A 99 -19.72 -11.30 4.67
C ARG A 99 -18.39 -12.05 4.70
N MET A 100 -18.26 -13.08 5.54
CA MET A 100 -17.05 -13.91 5.58
C MET A 100 -16.76 -14.60 4.25
N GLU A 101 -17.80 -15.06 3.53
CA GLU A 101 -17.64 -15.68 2.22
C GLU A 101 -17.12 -14.67 1.18
N ALA A 102 -17.63 -13.43 1.19
CA ALA A 102 -17.13 -12.35 0.34
C ALA A 102 -15.68 -11.99 0.67
N ASP A 103 -15.31 -11.94 1.94
CA ASP A 103 -13.94 -11.70 2.40
C ASP A 103 -12.97 -12.78 1.90
N LEU A 104 -13.38 -14.05 1.97
CA LEU A 104 -12.62 -15.18 1.46
C LEU A 104 -12.44 -15.08 -0.07
N GLN A 105 -13.51 -14.75 -0.81
CA GLN A 105 -13.42 -14.53 -2.26
C GLN A 105 -12.44 -13.40 -2.61
N ARG A 106 -12.44 -12.31 -1.84
CA ARG A 106 -11.48 -11.21 -2.02
C ARG A 106 -10.05 -11.65 -1.74
N MET A 107 -9.81 -12.44 -0.69
CA MET A 107 -8.50 -13.03 -0.43
C MET A 107 -8.05 -14.00 -1.52
N ASP A 108 -8.96 -14.76 -2.12
CA ASP A 108 -8.66 -15.63 -3.26
C ASP A 108 -8.28 -14.84 -4.52
N ALA A 109 -8.93 -13.70 -4.77
CA ALA A 109 -8.55 -12.78 -5.83
C ALA A 109 -7.13 -12.24 -5.61
N TRP A 110 -6.80 -11.81 -4.39
CA TRP A 110 -5.44 -11.40 -4.01
C TRP A 110 -4.41 -12.52 -4.23
N LYS A 111 -4.68 -13.74 -3.76
CA LYS A 111 -3.78 -14.89 -3.96
C LYS A 111 -3.55 -15.16 -5.45
N THR A 112 -4.59 -15.05 -6.27
CA THR A 112 -4.51 -15.25 -7.72
C THR A 112 -3.68 -14.15 -8.38
N TRP A 113 -3.91 -12.90 -8.00
CA TRP A 113 -3.14 -11.75 -8.51
C TRP A 113 -1.67 -11.86 -8.15
N MET A 114 -1.34 -12.18 -6.89
CA MET A 114 0.04 -12.37 -6.43
C MET A 114 0.76 -13.44 -7.23
N ARG A 115 0.15 -14.62 -7.41
CA ARG A 115 0.74 -15.71 -8.21
C ARG A 115 1.01 -15.31 -9.66
N SER A 116 0.20 -14.43 -10.22
CA SER A 116 0.28 -14.05 -11.63
C SER A 116 1.20 -12.85 -11.88
N ASN A 117 1.51 -12.06 -10.85
CA ASN A 117 2.16 -10.77 -11.02
C ASN A 117 3.41 -10.54 -10.16
N SER A 118 3.72 -11.42 -9.18
CA SER A 118 4.87 -11.20 -8.29
C SER A 118 6.19 -11.09 -9.08
N ASP A 119 6.46 -12.04 -9.96
CA ASP A 119 7.67 -12.01 -10.81
C ASP A 119 7.67 -10.82 -11.79
N ARG A 120 6.48 -10.42 -12.27
CA ARG A 120 6.32 -9.32 -13.24
C ARG A 120 6.65 -7.96 -12.61
N PHE A 121 6.38 -7.80 -11.31
CA PHE A 121 6.54 -6.55 -10.59
C PHE A 121 7.67 -6.61 -9.54
N ASP A 122 8.53 -7.62 -9.60
CA ASP A 122 9.63 -7.86 -8.65
C ASP A 122 9.17 -7.82 -7.18
N ILE A 123 7.99 -8.40 -6.90
CA ILE A 123 7.46 -8.52 -5.54
C ILE A 123 8.09 -9.76 -4.89
N ILE A 124 8.96 -9.54 -3.90
CA ILE A 124 9.76 -10.59 -3.26
C ILE A 124 9.15 -11.13 -1.97
N GLY A 125 8.10 -10.49 -1.47
CA GLY A 125 7.45 -10.84 -0.22
C GLY A 125 6.13 -10.09 -0.01
N ASN A 126 5.34 -10.57 0.94
CA ASN A 126 4.17 -9.86 1.43
C ASN A 126 3.94 -10.11 2.92
N GLY A 127 3.22 -9.19 3.57
CA GLY A 127 2.79 -9.30 4.95
C GLY A 127 1.36 -8.79 5.12
N ILE A 128 0.61 -9.35 6.08
CA ILE A 128 -0.75 -8.92 6.39
C ILE A 128 -0.72 -8.21 7.74
N TYR A 129 -1.30 -7.01 7.78
CA TYR A 129 -1.33 -6.15 8.96
C TYR A 129 -2.76 -5.70 9.24
N THR A 130 -3.10 -5.51 10.51
CA THR A 130 -4.31 -4.75 10.86
C THR A 130 -4.09 -3.28 10.49
N SER A 131 -5.05 -2.66 9.82
CA SER A 131 -4.98 -1.21 9.55
C SER A 131 -4.97 -0.44 10.86
N ARG A 132 -4.13 0.62 10.92
CA ARG A 132 -4.03 1.48 12.12
C ARG A 132 -5.28 2.34 12.31
N GLU A 133 -5.86 2.80 11.20
CA GLU A 133 -6.98 3.74 11.16
C GLU A 133 -8.35 3.04 11.13
N ASP A 134 -8.42 1.79 10.66
CA ASP A 134 -9.65 1.00 10.59
C ASP A 134 -9.43 -0.40 11.19
N ARG A 135 -9.93 -0.60 12.41
CA ARG A 135 -9.79 -1.88 13.13
C ARG A 135 -10.52 -3.04 12.45
N ASN A 136 -11.43 -2.74 11.53
CA ASN A 136 -12.18 -3.72 10.76
C ASN A 136 -11.50 -4.03 9.42
N MET A 137 -10.33 -3.46 9.14
CA MET A 137 -9.62 -3.64 7.89
C MET A 137 -8.28 -4.34 8.09
N LEU A 138 -8.03 -5.34 7.24
CA LEU A 138 -6.69 -5.87 7.01
C LEU A 138 -6.08 -5.20 5.79
N SER A 139 -4.78 -4.94 5.87
CA SER A 139 -3.95 -4.43 4.79
C SER A 139 -2.90 -5.47 4.39
N ILE A 140 -2.49 -5.44 3.13
CA ILE A 140 -1.38 -6.24 2.62
C ILE A 140 -0.22 -5.31 2.25
N ALA A 141 0.97 -5.60 2.78
CA ALA A 141 2.22 -4.96 2.36
C ALA A 141 2.85 -5.81 1.25
N LEU A 142 3.25 -5.18 0.16
CA LEU A 142 3.94 -5.79 -0.96
C LEU A 142 5.39 -5.30 -0.99
N GLN A 143 6.35 -6.20 -0.81
CA GLN A 143 7.78 -5.86 -0.84
C GLN A 143 8.26 -5.79 -2.28
N VAL A 144 8.44 -4.58 -2.80
CA VAL A 144 8.85 -4.32 -4.19
C VAL A 144 10.36 -4.13 -4.25
N ASN A 145 11.04 -5.03 -4.95
CA ASN A 145 12.48 -4.98 -5.15
C ASN A 145 12.83 -4.20 -6.43
N SER A 146 12.65 -2.89 -6.38
CA SER A 146 12.98 -1.97 -7.46
C SER A 146 13.75 -0.77 -6.91
N GLN A 147 14.64 -0.21 -7.73
CA GLN A 147 15.27 1.07 -7.43
C GLN A 147 14.24 2.20 -7.49
N PHE A 148 14.11 2.94 -6.39
CA PHE A 148 13.26 4.12 -6.26
C PHE A 148 14.13 5.35 -6.01
N VAL A 149 13.82 6.45 -6.68
CA VAL A 149 14.29 7.79 -6.32
C VAL A 149 13.28 8.34 -5.32
N LEU A 150 13.74 8.81 -4.16
CA LEU A 150 12.90 9.40 -3.11
C LEU A 150 12.31 10.75 -3.54
N HIS A 151 11.37 10.72 -4.47
CA HIS A 151 10.65 11.87 -4.98
C HIS A 151 9.26 11.42 -5.46
N GLU A 152 8.22 12.13 -5.04
CA GLU A 152 6.80 11.76 -5.23
C GLU A 152 6.47 11.35 -6.67
N LYS A 153 6.96 12.13 -7.65
CA LYS A 153 6.71 11.87 -9.07
C LYS A 153 7.37 10.58 -9.55
N GLU A 154 8.60 10.32 -9.10
CA GLU A 154 9.38 9.15 -9.54
C GLU A 154 8.81 7.88 -8.91
N ILE A 155 8.49 7.92 -7.61
CA ILE A 155 7.78 6.85 -6.90
C ILE A 155 6.44 6.58 -7.58
N GLY A 156 5.65 7.62 -7.86
CA GLY A 156 4.35 7.47 -8.52
C GLY A 156 4.47 6.80 -9.89
N GLN A 157 5.48 7.16 -10.69
CA GLN A 157 5.72 6.51 -11.98
C GLN A 157 6.14 5.04 -11.83
N LYS A 158 6.98 4.73 -10.84
CA LYS A 158 7.42 3.36 -10.56
C LYS A 158 6.30 2.47 -10.04
N LEU A 159 5.42 2.99 -9.19
CA LEU A 159 4.31 2.25 -8.61
C LEU A 159 3.10 2.15 -9.54
N LYS A 160 2.95 3.08 -10.49
CA LYS A 160 1.80 3.13 -11.41
C LYS A 160 1.45 1.78 -12.06
N PRO A 161 2.39 0.98 -12.60
CA PRO A 161 2.04 -0.31 -13.20
C PRO A 161 1.43 -1.31 -12.21
N ILE A 162 1.87 -1.28 -10.95
CA ILE A 162 1.36 -2.12 -9.87
C ILE A 162 -0.05 -1.64 -9.49
N LEU A 163 -0.19 -0.35 -9.22
CA LEU A 163 -1.45 0.27 -8.79
C LEU A 163 -2.54 0.14 -9.86
N ASP A 164 -2.20 0.36 -11.13
CA ASP A 164 -3.13 0.15 -12.25
C ASP A 164 -3.57 -1.31 -12.34
N SER A 165 -2.63 -2.26 -12.20
CA SER A 165 -2.97 -3.69 -12.28
C SER A 165 -3.87 -4.15 -11.13
N LEU A 166 -3.66 -3.61 -9.93
CA LEU A 166 -4.53 -3.86 -8.77
C LEU A 166 -5.94 -3.30 -9.01
N ASN A 167 -6.03 -2.05 -9.46
CA ASN A 167 -7.30 -1.40 -9.78
C ASN A 167 -8.06 -2.12 -10.92
N GLU A 168 -7.36 -2.53 -11.98
CA GLU A 168 -7.93 -3.33 -13.08
C GLU A 168 -8.45 -4.70 -12.61
N SER A 169 -7.88 -5.24 -11.53
CA SER A 169 -8.28 -6.51 -10.92
C SER A 169 -9.36 -6.35 -9.84
N GLY A 170 -9.82 -5.12 -9.57
CA GLY A 170 -10.79 -4.82 -8.52
C GLY A 170 -10.25 -5.00 -7.09
N LEU A 171 -8.93 -4.99 -6.92
CA LEU A 171 -8.26 -5.09 -5.62
C LEU A 171 -7.99 -3.72 -4.98
N LEU A 172 -8.00 -2.67 -5.79
CA LEU A 172 -8.01 -1.26 -5.42
C LEU A 172 -9.19 -0.55 -6.09
#